data_AF-A0A1I7XR72-F1
#
_entry.id   AF-A0A1I7XR72-F1
#
_cell.length_a   1.000
_cell.length_b   1.000
_cell.length_c   1.000
_cell.angle_alpha   90.00
_cell.angle_beta   90.00
_cell.angle_gamma   90.00
#
_symmetry.space_group_name_H-M   'P 1'
#
loop_
_entity.id
_entity.type
_entity.pdbx_description
1 polymer ?
#
loop_
_entity_poly.entity_id
_entity_poly.type
_entity_poly.pdbx_seq_one_letter_code
_entity_poly.pdbx_strand_id
1 'polypeptide(L)'
;MMQAQKAKVDAQLEQIRGDLLMETTKGATPGFDYNTNHFYMQFGQWIAHDIIHMPSSVGPKGENLDCSSCNSSFITDNCSPIFIPADDEYFPSKENDIEKCMRFTRALNAQDILGERIQINQNTHYLDLSVVYGSDNCEAALVRSFKNGELKTFDNGYVLPPQAKQETRRVNIAQYQHHVYSEYLPKVLGDPLMRQFNLKPRTKGYHTRYSTSIEATLSVEFAAAAFRFGHSQVRKNLPRKMAGLKKVDTFDELKNDSSIDDANVEALKKVYADVNDIDLYTGIMLEKANEGGSVRSHHNNICYLKWYNIYFIISFQIGRTGGFIIAEQFSALKRGDRFFYENMVRRTRGLLHDELKAIRQTTLSKVICENSKQTKIIGKNIFSV
;
A
#
# COMPACT_ATOMS: atom_id res chain seq x y z
N MET A 1 6.79 -39.94 -1.23
CA MET A 1 6.95 -39.59 -2.67
C MET A 1 6.04 -38.44 -3.10
N MET A 2 4.71 -38.49 -2.88
CA MET A 2 3.79 -37.42 -3.30
C MET A 2 4.07 -36.01 -2.73
N GLN A 3 4.42 -35.88 -1.45
CA GLN A 3 4.74 -34.57 -0.85
C GLN A 3 6.02 -33.93 -1.43
N ALA A 4 7.05 -34.75 -1.67
CA ALA A 4 8.29 -34.30 -2.30
C ALA A 4 8.09 -33.91 -3.77
N GLN A 5 7.22 -34.61 -4.50
CA GLN A 5 6.83 -34.23 -5.87
C GLN A 5 6.02 -32.92 -5.88
N LYS A 6 5.11 -32.71 -4.93
CA LYS A 6 4.34 -31.47 -4.80
C LYS A 6 5.24 -30.26 -4.50
N ALA A 7 6.15 -30.38 -3.54
CA ALA A 7 7.13 -29.33 -3.24
C ALA A 7 8.02 -28.99 -4.45
N LYS A 8 8.36 -29.99 -5.28
CA LYS A 8 9.15 -29.81 -6.49
C LYS A 8 8.37 -29.09 -7.60
N VAL A 9 7.07 -29.38 -7.74
CA VAL A 9 6.17 -28.68 -8.68
C VAL A 9 5.90 -27.24 -8.22
N ASP A 10 5.67 -27.03 -6.92
CA ASP A 10 5.47 -25.69 -6.35
C ASP A 10 6.72 -24.82 -6.50
N ALA A 11 7.92 -25.39 -6.29
CA ALA A 11 9.19 -24.71 -6.55
C ALA A 11 9.40 -24.37 -8.03
N GLN A 12 9.02 -25.28 -8.94
CA GLN A 12 9.05 -25.01 -10.39
C GLN A 12 8.07 -23.91 -10.81
N LEU A 13 6.88 -23.82 -10.19
CA LEU A 13 5.93 -22.76 -10.46
C LEU A 13 6.41 -21.39 -9.96
N GLU A 14 7.07 -21.33 -8.80
CA GLU A 14 7.69 -20.10 -8.31
C GLU A 14 8.90 -19.67 -9.16
N GLN A 15 9.68 -20.63 -9.69
CA GLN A 15 10.73 -20.36 -10.67
C GLN A 15 10.16 -19.77 -11.96
N ILE A 16 9.11 -20.38 -12.54
CA ILE A 16 8.42 -19.85 -13.74
C ILE A 16 7.85 -18.43 -13.51
N ARG A 17 7.36 -18.14 -12.29
CA ARG A 17 6.89 -16.79 -11.94
C ARG A 17 8.04 -15.77 -11.87
N GLY A 18 9.17 -16.15 -11.29
CA GLY A 18 10.40 -15.35 -11.27
C GLY A 18 10.90 -15.06 -12.68
N ASP A 19 10.99 -16.09 -13.52
CA ASP A 19 11.43 -16.00 -14.90
C ASP A 19 10.50 -15.10 -15.72
N LEU A 20 9.17 -15.21 -15.57
CA LEU A 20 8.20 -14.36 -16.26
C LEU A 20 8.28 -12.89 -15.83
N LEU A 21 8.53 -12.60 -14.55
CA LEU A 21 8.73 -11.24 -14.05
C LEU A 21 10.05 -10.64 -14.56
N MET A 22 11.12 -11.43 -14.64
CA MET A 22 12.42 -11.00 -15.14
C MET A 22 12.42 -10.81 -16.67
N GLU A 23 11.73 -11.69 -17.40
CA GLU A 23 11.61 -11.62 -18.86
C GLU A 23 10.66 -10.49 -19.31
N THR A 24 9.58 -10.22 -18.55
CA THR A 24 8.72 -9.04 -18.79
C THR A 24 9.37 -7.72 -18.40
N THR A 25 10.43 -7.70 -17.59
CA THR A 25 11.17 -6.49 -17.21
C THR A 25 12.44 -6.27 -18.02
N LYS A 26 13.02 -7.32 -18.63
CA LYS A 26 14.11 -7.23 -19.61
C LYS A 26 13.62 -6.53 -20.88
N GLY A 27 13.83 -5.22 -20.94
CA GLY A 27 13.48 -4.38 -22.11
C GLY A 27 12.13 -3.68 -22.02
N ALA A 28 11.35 -3.87 -20.94
CA ALA A 28 10.16 -3.05 -20.71
C ALA A 28 10.56 -1.63 -20.33
N THR A 29 10.20 -0.66 -21.16
CA THR A 29 10.13 0.74 -20.75
C THR A 29 8.97 0.87 -19.76
N PRO A 30 9.20 1.30 -18.50
CA PRO A 30 8.11 1.47 -17.55
C PRO A 30 7.10 2.47 -18.11
N GLY A 31 5.89 2.00 -18.41
CA GLY A 31 4.77 2.85 -18.79
C GLY A 31 4.27 3.61 -17.58
N PHE A 32 4.79 4.81 -17.34
CA PHE A 32 4.34 5.63 -16.23
C PHE A 32 2.99 6.27 -16.54
N ASP A 33 2.03 6.18 -15.61
CA ASP A 33 0.82 6.98 -15.68
C ASP A 33 1.13 8.43 -15.27
N TYR A 34 1.09 9.33 -16.25
CA TYR A 34 1.36 10.75 -16.06
C TYR A 34 0.16 11.52 -15.49
N ASN A 35 -1.00 10.90 -15.34
CA ASN A 35 -2.18 11.50 -14.73
C ASN A 35 -2.29 11.21 -13.22
N THR A 36 -1.38 10.38 -12.69
CA THR A 36 -1.30 10.07 -11.27
C THR A 36 0.09 10.33 -10.72
N ASN A 37 0.17 11.10 -9.62
CA ASN A 37 1.44 11.34 -8.94
C ASN A 37 1.82 10.17 -8.01
N HIS A 38 3.02 10.23 -7.43
CA HIS A 38 3.53 9.15 -6.59
C HIS A 38 2.76 8.97 -5.27
N PHE A 39 2.12 10.04 -4.76
CA PHE A 39 1.31 9.96 -3.54
C PHE A 39 0.14 8.98 -3.70
N TYR A 40 -0.34 8.77 -4.92
CA TYR A 40 -1.35 7.75 -5.21
C TYR A 40 -0.89 6.33 -4.88
N MET A 41 0.36 5.96 -5.23
CA MET A 41 0.94 4.66 -4.85
C MET A 41 1.03 4.55 -3.32
N GLN A 42 1.54 5.61 -2.67
CA GLN A 42 1.73 5.64 -1.22
C GLN A 42 0.40 5.52 -0.47
N PHE A 43 -0.66 6.16 -0.96
CA PHE A 43 -1.99 6.06 -0.37
C PHE A 43 -2.60 4.67 -0.59
N GLY A 44 -2.32 4.01 -1.71
CA GLY A 44 -2.67 2.60 -1.92
C GLY A 44 -2.01 1.69 -0.89
N GLN A 45 -0.72 1.89 -0.63
CA GLN A 45 0.00 1.17 0.44
C GLN A 45 -0.57 1.49 1.83
N TRP A 46 -0.92 2.74 2.11
CA TRP A 46 -1.59 3.14 3.35
C TRP A 46 -2.92 2.40 3.55
N ILE A 47 -3.73 2.29 2.49
CA ILE A 47 -4.97 1.50 2.55
C ILE A 47 -4.67 0.03 2.77
N ALA A 48 -3.67 -0.53 2.08
CA ALA A 48 -3.29 -1.93 2.25
C ALA A 48 -2.89 -2.21 3.70
N HIS A 49 -2.12 -1.34 4.33
CA HIS A 49 -1.68 -1.48 5.72
C HIS A 49 -2.79 -1.24 6.75
N ASP A 50 -3.93 -0.65 6.37
CA ASP A 50 -5.10 -0.55 7.24
C ASP A 50 -5.81 -1.91 7.33
N ILE A 51 -5.96 -2.61 6.20
CA ILE A 51 -6.83 -3.78 6.13
C ILE A 51 -6.09 -5.12 5.97
N ILE A 52 -4.80 -5.12 5.59
CA ILE A 52 -3.99 -6.32 5.33
C ILE A 52 -2.75 -6.34 6.24
N HIS A 53 -2.70 -7.33 7.13
CA HIS A 53 -1.47 -7.78 7.77
C HIS A 53 -1.43 -9.31 7.84
N MET A 54 -0.70 -9.92 6.90
CA MET A 54 -0.45 -11.36 6.87
C MET A 54 0.93 -11.65 7.47
N PRO A 55 1.04 -12.04 8.75
CA PRO A 55 2.33 -12.29 9.38
C PRO A 55 2.99 -13.56 8.83
N SER A 56 4.31 -13.63 8.93
CA SER A 56 5.07 -14.84 8.62
C SER A 56 4.90 -15.89 9.72
N SER A 57 5.00 -17.17 9.35
CA SER A 57 5.05 -18.26 10.32
C SER A 57 6.28 -18.14 11.22
N VAL A 58 6.13 -18.50 12.49
CA VAL A 58 7.19 -18.46 13.50
C VAL A 58 7.56 -19.85 13.97
N GLY A 59 8.75 -19.98 14.54
CA GLY A 59 9.24 -21.19 15.20
C GLY A 59 8.69 -21.34 16.62
N PRO A 60 9.16 -22.35 17.35
CA PRO A 60 8.82 -22.53 18.77
C PRO A 60 9.05 -21.23 19.56
N LYS A 61 8.14 -20.90 20.48
CA LYS A 61 8.17 -19.69 21.31
C LYS A 61 8.12 -18.36 20.53
N GLY A 62 7.76 -18.36 19.26
CA GLY A 62 7.63 -17.14 18.46
C GLY A 62 8.94 -16.65 17.84
N GLU A 63 9.98 -17.47 17.83
CA GLU A 63 11.26 -17.11 17.22
C GLU A 63 11.19 -17.08 15.70
N ASN A 64 12.04 -16.27 15.07
CA ASN A 64 12.14 -16.20 13.62
C ASN A 64 12.68 -17.51 13.05
N LEU A 65 11.97 -18.11 12.09
CA LEU A 65 12.43 -19.32 11.40
C LEU A 65 13.64 -19.03 10.51
N ASP A 66 14.68 -19.86 10.51
CA ASP A 66 15.73 -19.76 9.50
C ASP A 66 15.37 -20.53 8.23
N CYS A 67 14.93 -19.82 7.19
CA CYS A 67 14.58 -20.41 5.89
C CYS A 67 15.60 -20.09 4.80
N SER A 68 16.87 -19.83 5.16
CA SER A 68 17.90 -19.38 4.22
C SER A 68 18.50 -20.53 3.40
N SER A 69 18.52 -21.75 3.94
CA SER A 69 18.98 -22.94 3.20
C SER A 69 17.91 -23.42 2.21
N CYS A 70 18.32 -23.85 1.01
CA CYS A 70 17.41 -24.49 0.04
C CYS A 70 16.71 -25.75 0.58
N ASN A 71 17.31 -26.42 1.57
CA ASN A 71 16.75 -27.60 2.21
C ASN A 71 15.83 -27.29 3.40
N SER A 72 15.58 -26.01 3.71
CA SER A 72 14.79 -25.62 4.89
C SER A 72 13.35 -26.14 4.86
N SER A 73 12.78 -26.38 3.67
CA SER A 73 11.45 -26.97 3.50
C SER A 73 11.36 -28.43 3.98
N PHE A 74 12.49 -29.16 4.06
CA PHE A 74 12.52 -30.50 4.66
C PHE A 74 12.57 -30.48 6.19
N ILE A 75 12.98 -29.35 6.77
CA ILE A 75 13.06 -29.16 8.22
C ILE A 75 11.71 -28.68 8.75
N THR A 76 11.05 -27.76 8.03
CA THR A 76 9.74 -27.24 8.42
C THR A 76 8.88 -26.87 7.20
N ASP A 77 7.61 -27.25 7.25
CA ASP A 77 6.59 -26.91 6.24
C ASP A 77 6.27 -25.40 6.16
N ASN A 78 6.82 -24.62 7.09
CA ASN A 78 6.71 -23.17 7.13
C ASN A 78 7.82 -22.46 6.34
N CYS A 79 8.84 -23.17 5.87
CA CYS A 79 9.83 -22.64 4.95
C CYS A 79 9.50 -23.03 3.51
N SER A 80 9.67 -22.09 2.58
CA SER A 80 9.50 -22.34 1.15
C SER A 80 10.52 -21.51 0.36
N PRO A 81 11.82 -21.78 0.54
CA PRO A 81 12.89 -21.00 -0.07
C PRO A 81 12.74 -20.97 -1.60
N ILE A 82 13.05 -19.82 -2.20
CA ILE A 82 12.94 -19.62 -3.65
C ILE A 82 14.30 -19.92 -4.28
N PHE A 83 14.33 -20.89 -5.19
CA PHE A 83 15.56 -21.27 -5.88
C PHE A 83 16.02 -20.15 -6.81
N ILE A 84 17.34 -19.90 -6.81
CA ILE A 84 17.97 -18.92 -7.69
C ILE A 84 18.40 -19.66 -8.97
N PRO A 85 17.90 -19.28 -10.17
CA PRO A 85 18.32 -19.86 -11.43
C PRO A 85 19.83 -19.76 -11.66
N ALA A 86 20.40 -20.72 -12.39
CA ALA A 86 21.85 -20.74 -12.65
C ALA A 86 22.32 -19.54 -13.49
N ASP A 87 21.43 -18.98 -14.29
CA ASP A 87 21.61 -17.84 -15.20
C ASP A 87 21.03 -16.53 -14.64
N ASP A 88 20.69 -16.48 -13.35
CA ASP A 88 20.28 -15.24 -12.70
C ASP A 88 21.44 -14.23 -12.71
N GLU A 89 21.16 -13.03 -13.23
CA GLU A 89 22.15 -11.99 -13.48
C GLU A 89 22.57 -11.24 -12.20
N TYR A 90 21.73 -11.27 -11.16
CA TYR A 90 21.89 -10.48 -9.94
C TYR A 90 22.27 -11.34 -8.73
N PHE A 91 21.67 -12.52 -8.61
CA PHE A 91 21.89 -13.39 -7.46
C PHE A 91 22.69 -14.64 -7.87
N PRO A 92 23.83 -14.92 -7.20
CA PRO A 92 24.58 -16.14 -7.50
C PRO A 92 23.78 -17.37 -7.04
N SER A 93 23.61 -18.34 -7.93
CA SER A 93 22.93 -19.62 -7.63
C SER A 93 23.71 -20.51 -6.66
N LYS A 94 25.01 -20.25 -6.46
CA LYS A 94 25.88 -20.99 -5.54
C LYS A 94 26.85 -20.08 -4.80
N GLU A 95 27.22 -20.48 -3.60
CA GLU A 95 28.26 -19.86 -2.78
C GLU A 95 29.10 -20.97 -2.13
N ASN A 96 30.41 -21.01 -2.41
CA ASN A 96 31.31 -22.08 -1.96
C ASN A 96 30.80 -23.50 -2.27
N ASP A 97 30.34 -23.73 -3.51
CA ASP A 97 29.73 -24.97 -4.00
C ASP A 97 28.39 -25.38 -3.33
N ILE A 98 27.85 -24.54 -2.43
CA ILE A 98 26.56 -24.75 -1.80
C ILE A 98 25.48 -23.99 -2.58
N GLU A 99 24.37 -24.65 -2.88
CA GLU A 99 23.20 -24.02 -3.52
C GLU A 99 22.64 -22.90 -2.66
N LYS A 100 22.40 -21.75 -3.29
CA LYS A 100 21.84 -20.56 -2.65
C LYS A 100 20.38 -20.41 -3.05
N CYS A 101 19.55 -20.09 -2.06
CA CYS A 101 18.15 -19.75 -2.27
C CYS A 101 17.84 -18.39 -1.66
N MET A 102 16.86 -17.70 -2.22
CA MET A 102 16.26 -16.55 -1.56
C MET A 102 15.40 -17.05 -0.39
N ARG A 103 15.70 -16.54 0.80
CA ARG A 103 14.99 -16.86 2.02
C ARG A 103 13.51 -16.51 1.88
N PHE A 104 12.64 -17.48 2.10
CA PHE A 104 11.19 -17.24 2.10
C PHE A 104 10.48 -18.10 3.16
N THR A 105 9.76 -17.41 4.05
CA THR A 105 8.94 -18.01 5.10
C THR A 105 7.47 -17.87 4.72
N ARG A 106 6.71 -18.97 4.82
CA ARG A 106 5.29 -18.98 4.49
C ARG A 106 4.50 -18.16 5.51
N ALA A 107 3.44 -17.50 5.05
CA ALA A 107 2.51 -16.78 5.91
C ALA A 107 1.91 -17.71 6.99
N LEU A 108 1.67 -17.15 8.18
CA LEU A 108 1.18 -17.85 9.36
C LEU A 108 -0.16 -18.53 9.05
N ASN A 109 -0.25 -19.81 9.39
CA ASN A 109 -1.46 -20.59 9.21
C ASN A 109 -2.49 -20.22 10.29
N ALA A 110 -3.73 -19.96 9.89
CA ALA A 110 -4.85 -19.68 10.78
C ALA A 110 -5.50 -20.95 11.34
N GLN A 111 -5.14 -22.13 10.82
CA GLN A 111 -5.72 -23.41 11.21
C GLN A 111 -4.74 -24.27 11.98
N ASP A 112 -5.22 -24.92 13.04
CA ASP A 112 -4.40 -25.80 13.89
C ASP A 112 -4.51 -27.30 13.54
N ILE A 113 -5.58 -27.74 12.84
CA ILE A 113 -5.94 -29.18 12.79
C ILE A 113 -6.18 -29.70 11.36
N LEU A 114 -7.39 -29.54 10.81
CA LEU A 114 -7.86 -30.16 9.58
C LEU A 114 -8.47 -29.10 8.65
N GLY A 115 -7.98 -29.05 7.42
CA GLY A 115 -8.43 -28.09 6.41
C GLY A 115 -7.33 -27.75 5.41
N GLU A 116 -7.70 -27.03 4.36
CA GLU A 116 -6.72 -26.38 3.48
C GLU A 116 -6.06 -25.22 4.23
N ARG A 117 -4.75 -25.07 4.15
CA ARG A 117 -4.00 -23.99 4.80
C ARG A 117 -4.57 -22.61 4.42
N ILE A 118 -5.02 -21.83 5.42
CA ILE A 118 -5.52 -20.45 5.24
C ILE A 118 -4.61 -19.51 6.04
N GLN A 119 -4.33 -18.33 5.50
CA GLN A 119 -3.51 -17.33 6.18
C GLN A 119 -4.36 -16.48 7.13
N ILE A 120 -3.76 -16.07 8.24
CA ILE A 120 -4.39 -15.12 9.15
C ILE A 120 -4.16 -13.67 8.70
N ASN A 121 -5.15 -12.82 8.94
CA ASN A 121 -5.00 -11.38 8.90
C ASN A 121 -5.02 -10.85 10.34
N GLN A 122 -3.97 -10.17 10.77
CA GLN A 122 -3.87 -9.59 12.11
C GLN A 122 -4.51 -8.20 12.22
N ASN A 123 -4.82 -7.57 11.09
CA ASN A 123 -5.54 -6.31 11.08
C ASN A 123 -7.06 -6.48 11.11
N THR A 124 -7.74 -5.44 11.56
CA THR A 124 -9.16 -5.27 11.28
C THR A 124 -9.36 -5.20 9.76
N HIS A 125 -10.30 -5.98 9.22
CA HIS A 125 -10.55 -5.97 7.78
C HIS A 125 -11.26 -4.68 7.30
N TYR A 126 -11.78 -3.86 8.22
CA TYR A 126 -12.50 -2.63 7.93
C TYR A 126 -11.56 -1.45 7.70
N LEU A 127 -12.02 -0.48 6.90
CA LEU A 127 -11.34 0.80 6.73
C LEU A 127 -11.57 1.69 7.97
N ASP A 128 -10.85 1.41 9.05
CA ASP A 128 -11.05 2.02 10.37
C ASP A 128 -9.80 2.70 10.95
N LEU A 129 -8.81 2.98 10.10
CA LEU A 129 -7.55 3.63 10.46
C LEU A 129 -6.81 2.87 11.58
N SER A 130 -6.86 1.54 11.57
CA SER A 130 -6.04 0.66 12.41
C SER A 130 -4.55 0.96 12.23
N VAL A 131 -4.11 1.39 11.04
CA VAL A 131 -2.74 1.87 10.80
C VAL A 131 -2.33 3.06 11.69
N VAL A 132 -3.31 3.83 12.20
CA VAL A 132 -3.10 4.94 13.16
C VAL A 132 -3.42 4.52 14.59
N TYR A 133 -4.47 3.72 14.77
CA TYR A 133 -5.08 3.46 16.07
C TYR A 133 -4.77 2.09 16.68
N GLY A 134 -4.08 1.21 15.95
CA GLY A 134 -3.85 -0.19 16.30
C GLY A 134 -5.03 -1.10 15.96
N SER A 135 -4.73 -2.39 15.80
CA SER A 135 -5.72 -3.46 15.53
C SER A 135 -6.15 -4.19 16.81
N ASP A 136 -5.43 -3.99 17.92
CA ASP A 136 -5.78 -4.52 19.24
C ASP A 136 -5.71 -3.46 20.36
N ASN A 137 -6.23 -3.82 21.54
CA ASN A 137 -6.31 -2.90 22.68
C ASN A 137 -4.95 -2.51 23.26
N CYS A 138 -3.96 -3.39 23.19
CA CYS A 138 -2.60 -3.14 23.65
C CYS A 138 -1.90 -2.16 22.70
N GLU A 139 -1.93 -2.40 21.39
CA GLU A 139 -1.43 -1.48 20.36
C GLU A 139 -2.09 -0.10 20.48
N ALA A 140 -3.43 -0.09 20.58
CA ALA A 140 -4.18 1.15 20.75
C ALA A 140 -3.79 1.91 22.03
N ALA A 141 -3.43 1.22 23.11
CA ALA A 141 -2.95 1.86 24.32
C ALA A 141 -1.53 2.42 24.17
N LEU A 142 -0.66 1.77 23.39
CA LEU A 142 0.73 2.21 23.18
C LEU A 142 0.80 3.58 22.49
N VAL A 143 -0.10 3.86 21.56
CA VAL A 143 -0.12 5.12 20.78
C VAL A 143 -0.88 6.25 21.46
N ARG A 144 -1.53 6.02 22.61
CA ARG A 144 -2.36 7.04 23.31
C ARG A 144 -1.59 7.74 24.41
N SER A 145 -1.71 9.08 24.49
CA SER A 145 -1.15 9.86 25.60
C SER A 145 -1.98 9.71 26.88
N PHE A 146 -3.26 9.33 26.74
CA PHE A 146 -4.29 9.34 27.79
C PHE A 146 -4.53 10.72 28.43
N LYS A 147 -4.00 11.80 27.83
CA LYS A 147 -4.18 13.20 28.25
C LYS A 147 -4.96 13.92 27.17
N ASN A 148 -6.08 14.55 27.53
CA ASN A 148 -7.00 15.23 26.59
C ASN A 148 -7.44 14.34 25.40
N GLY A 149 -7.29 13.02 25.59
CA GLY A 149 -7.36 11.93 24.61
C GLY A 149 -6.44 12.05 23.38
N GLU A 150 -5.33 12.77 23.46
CA GLU A 150 -4.34 12.85 22.38
C GLU A 150 -3.62 11.52 22.10
N LEU A 151 -3.03 11.41 20.91
CA LEU A 151 -2.02 10.39 20.61
C LEU A 151 -0.67 10.81 21.20
N LYS A 152 0.21 9.85 21.46
CA LYS A 152 1.61 10.14 21.81
C LYS A 152 2.31 10.73 20.60
N THR A 153 3.14 11.71 20.86
CA THR A 153 3.89 12.44 19.85
C THR A 153 5.32 12.57 20.31
N PHE A 154 6.28 12.55 19.39
CA PHE A 154 7.67 12.85 19.73
C PHE A 154 7.83 14.35 19.97
N ASP A 155 8.63 14.74 20.95
CA ASP A 155 8.70 16.10 21.52
C ASP A 155 9.42 17.14 20.64
N ASN A 156 9.26 17.02 19.32
CA ASN A 156 9.66 18.01 18.31
C ASN A 156 8.43 18.69 17.65
N GLY A 157 7.29 18.73 18.35
CA GLY A 157 6.23 19.70 18.05
C GLY A 157 5.16 19.30 17.03
N TYR A 158 4.95 18.01 16.75
CA TYR A 158 3.79 17.56 15.96
C TYR A 158 2.76 16.87 16.84
N VAL A 159 1.69 17.60 17.16
CA VAL A 159 0.50 17.03 17.79
C VAL A 159 -0.30 16.28 16.71
N LEU A 160 -0.24 14.94 16.72
CA LEU A 160 -1.11 14.10 15.90
C LEU A 160 -2.56 14.21 16.40
N PRO A 161 -3.57 14.05 15.53
CA PRO A 161 -4.94 14.50 15.80
C PRO A 161 -5.47 14.01 17.17
N PRO A 162 -6.05 14.91 17.98
CA PRO A 162 -6.47 14.63 19.34
C PRO A 162 -7.65 13.66 19.34
N GLN A 163 -7.78 12.70 20.26
CA GLN A 163 -9.10 12.14 20.57
C GLN A 163 -9.78 13.02 21.63
N ALA A 164 -10.79 13.79 21.27
CA ALA A 164 -11.90 13.92 22.24
C ALA A 164 -12.55 12.53 22.36
N LYS A 165 -13.13 12.18 23.52
CA LYS A 165 -13.71 10.83 23.83
C LYS A 165 -14.36 10.20 22.58
N GLN A 166 -13.64 9.31 21.89
CA GLN A 166 -14.00 8.57 20.66
C GLN A 166 -14.47 9.40 19.42
N GLU A 167 -14.78 10.69 19.56
CA GLU A 167 -15.38 11.48 18.48
C GLU A 167 -14.39 11.82 17.36
N THR A 168 -13.15 12.20 17.68
CA THR A 168 -12.18 12.51 16.62
C THR A 168 -11.77 11.27 15.83
N ARG A 169 -11.61 10.12 16.49
CA ARG A 169 -11.37 8.84 15.82
C ARG A 169 -12.48 8.54 14.80
N ARG A 170 -13.74 8.68 15.22
CA ARG A 170 -14.92 8.49 14.34
C ARG A 170 -14.90 9.44 13.14
N VAL A 171 -14.60 10.71 13.35
CA VAL A 171 -14.54 11.71 12.28
C VAL A 171 -13.38 11.44 11.32
N ASN A 172 -12.19 11.10 11.83
CA ASN A 172 -11.03 10.77 11.00
C ASN A 172 -11.27 9.52 10.15
N ILE A 173 -11.86 8.47 10.74
CA ILE A 173 -12.27 7.27 10.00
C ILE A 173 -13.26 7.64 8.90
N ALA A 174 -14.25 8.49 9.20
CA ALA A 174 -15.21 8.93 8.21
C ALA A 174 -14.58 9.72 7.06
N GLN A 175 -13.64 10.61 7.34
CA GLN A 175 -12.87 11.32 6.30
C GLN A 175 -12.06 10.32 5.48
N TYR A 176 -11.34 9.41 6.13
CA TYR A 176 -10.55 8.38 5.46
C TYR A 176 -11.40 7.52 4.53
N GLN A 177 -12.50 6.93 5.03
CA GLN A 177 -13.44 6.19 4.22
C GLN A 177 -14.01 7.05 3.09
N HIS A 178 -14.34 8.32 3.33
CA HIS A 178 -14.79 9.21 2.27
C HIS A 178 -13.75 9.34 1.14
N HIS A 179 -12.49 9.68 1.48
CA HIS A 179 -11.41 9.87 0.51
C HIS A 179 -11.05 8.59 -0.26
N VAL A 180 -11.08 7.42 0.39
CA VAL A 180 -10.86 6.13 -0.28
C VAL A 180 -11.88 5.93 -1.41
N TYR A 181 -13.18 6.12 -1.13
CA TYR A 181 -14.23 5.88 -2.13
C TYR A 181 -14.48 7.04 -3.10
N SER A 182 -14.16 8.29 -2.71
CA SER A 182 -14.40 9.48 -3.54
C SER A 182 -13.19 9.88 -4.41
N GLU A 183 -11.96 9.63 -3.95
CA GLU A 183 -10.74 10.13 -4.61
C GLU A 183 -9.82 9.00 -5.10
N TYR A 184 -9.61 7.93 -4.31
CA TYR A 184 -8.67 6.85 -4.65
C TYR A 184 -9.29 5.78 -5.58
N LEU A 185 -10.37 5.11 -5.15
CA LEU A 185 -10.99 4.02 -5.92
C LEU A 185 -11.43 4.38 -7.35
N PRO A 186 -11.94 5.59 -7.65
CA PRO A 186 -12.25 5.97 -9.03
C PRO A 186 -11.05 5.90 -9.98
N LYS A 187 -9.84 6.17 -9.50
CA LYS A 187 -8.60 6.09 -10.29
C LYS A 187 -8.12 4.64 -10.45
N VAL A 188 -8.38 3.76 -9.48
CA VAL A 188 -8.05 2.33 -9.56
C VAL A 188 -9.00 1.59 -10.52
N LEU A 189 -10.31 1.76 -10.29
CA LEU A 189 -11.36 0.92 -10.85
C LEU A 189 -12.02 1.52 -12.11
N GLY A 190 -11.88 2.83 -12.29
CA GLY A 190 -12.61 3.57 -13.33
C GLY A 190 -14.12 3.59 -13.12
N ASP A 191 -14.80 4.44 -13.91
CA ASP A 191 -16.24 4.64 -13.81
C ASP A 191 -17.12 3.39 -14.03
N PRO A 192 -16.77 2.43 -14.91
CA PRO A 192 -17.59 1.23 -15.11
C PRO A 192 -17.72 0.38 -13.86
N LEU A 193 -16.60 -0.02 -13.24
CA LEU A 193 -16.60 -0.86 -12.04
C LEU A 193 -17.15 -0.10 -10.82
N MET A 194 -16.83 1.20 -10.68
CA MET A 194 -17.40 2.04 -9.62
C MET A 194 -18.93 2.09 -9.67
N ARG A 195 -19.52 2.11 -10.88
CA ARG A 195 -20.99 2.07 -11.07
C ARG A 195 -21.54 0.66 -10.84
N GLN A 196 -20.93 -0.36 -11.43
CA GLN A 196 -21.35 -1.76 -11.31
C GLN A 196 -21.45 -2.21 -9.85
N PHE A 197 -20.46 -1.86 -9.04
CA PHE A 197 -20.38 -2.26 -7.62
C PHE A 197 -20.97 -1.22 -6.65
N ASN A 198 -21.57 -0.13 -7.16
CA ASN A 198 -22.18 0.95 -6.37
C ASN A 198 -21.22 1.55 -5.31
N LEU A 199 -19.97 1.77 -5.71
CA LEU A 199 -18.90 2.21 -4.82
C LEU A 199 -18.91 3.73 -4.59
N LYS A 200 -19.45 4.50 -5.54
CA LYS A 200 -19.52 5.97 -5.42
C LYS A 200 -20.23 6.40 -4.12
N PRO A 201 -19.65 7.33 -3.34
CA PRO A 201 -20.33 7.97 -2.21
C PRO A 201 -21.66 8.60 -2.62
N ARG A 202 -22.61 8.65 -1.69
CA ARG A 202 -23.84 9.41 -1.94
C ARG A 202 -23.56 10.90 -1.83
N THR A 203 -24.36 11.69 -2.55
CA THR A 203 -24.34 13.15 -2.45
C THR A 203 -25.25 13.66 -1.33
N LYS A 204 -26.29 12.89 -0.97
CA LYS A 204 -27.28 13.21 0.07
C LYS A 204 -27.81 11.95 0.75
N GLY A 205 -28.29 12.13 1.98
CA GLY A 205 -28.92 11.08 2.79
C GLY A 205 -27.92 10.04 3.31
N TYR A 206 -28.45 8.92 3.78
CA TYR A 206 -27.69 7.78 4.30
C TYR A 206 -27.57 6.67 3.26
N HIS A 207 -26.54 5.85 3.41
CA HIS A 207 -26.45 4.56 2.74
C HIS A 207 -27.43 3.57 3.37
N THR A 208 -28.12 2.80 2.52
CA THR A 208 -29.25 1.94 2.93
C THR A 208 -29.02 0.46 2.65
N ARG A 209 -27.85 0.09 2.13
CA ARG A 209 -27.54 -1.29 1.69
C ARG A 209 -26.65 -2.06 2.66
N TYR A 210 -26.52 -1.57 3.90
CA TYR A 210 -25.85 -2.34 4.94
C TYR A 210 -26.59 -3.65 5.18
N SER A 211 -25.84 -4.75 5.30
CA SER A 211 -26.40 -6.07 5.63
C SER A 211 -25.40 -6.87 6.44
N THR A 212 -25.90 -7.48 7.52
CA THR A 212 -25.12 -8.42 8.37
C THR A 212 -24.82 -9.74 7.66
N SER A 213 -25.45 -10.02 6.52
CA SER A 213 -25.22 -11.23 5.72
C SER A 213 -24.07 -11.08 4.72
N ILE A 214 -23.46 -9.91 4.64
CA ILE A 214 -22.30 -9.67 3.77
C ILE A 214 -21.04 -10.00 4.55
N GLU A 215 -20.27 -10.95 4.03
CA GLU A 215 -18.94 -11.24 4.54
C GLU A 215 -17.98 -10.13 4.09
N ALA A 216 -17.34 -9.47 5.04
CA ALA A 216 -16.43 -8.35 4.82
C ALA A 216 -14.97 -8.72 5.06
N THR A 217 -14.67 -9.95 5.52
CA THR A 217 -13.30 -10.45 5.58
C THR A 217 -12.62 -10.32 4.23
N LEU A 218 -11.31 -10.10 4.24
CA LEU A 218 -10.54 -9.99 3.02
C LEU A 218 -10.37 -11.37 2.37
N SER A 219 -10.58 -11.45 1.06
CA SER A 219 -10.21 -12.64 0.30
C SER A 219 -8.69 -12.75 0.19
N VAL A 220 -8.19 -13.98 0.09
CA VAL A 220 -6.74 -14.23 -0.08
C VAL A 220 -6.27 -13.66 -1.41
N GLU A 221 -7.11 -13.74 -2.45
CA GLU A 221 -6.84 -13.19 -3.78
C GLU A 221 -6.67 -11.67 -3.74
N PHE A 222 -7.48 -10.98 -2.92
CA PHE A 222 -7.34 -9.54 -2.73
C PHE A 222 -6.02 -9.18 -2.04
N ALA A 223 -5.76 -9.79 -0.89
CA ALA A 223 -4.66 -9.42 -0.01
C ALA A 223 -3.28 -9.91 -0.49
N ALA A 224 -3.21 -11.12 -1.07
CA ALA A 224 -1.96 -11.71 -1.52
C ALA A 224 -1.57 -11.32 -2.95
N ALA A 225 -2.54 -10.88 -3.78
CA ALA A 225 -2.29 -10.60 -5.19
C ALA A 225 -2.89 -9.27 -5.68
N ALA A 226 -4.22 -9.16 -5.75
CA ALA A 226 -4.87 -8.09 -6.51
C ALA A 226 -4.52 -6.69 -5.99
N PHE A 227 -4.50 -6.49 -4.67
CA PHE A 227 -4.18 -5.19 -4.06
C PHE A 227 -2.67 -4.91 -3.95
N ARG A 228 -1.81 -5.83 -4.41
CA ARG A 228 -0.36 -5.62 -4.55
C ARG A 228 0.05 -4.95 -5.86
N PHE A 229 -0.91 -4.59 -6.72
CA PHE A 229 -0.65 -3.88 -7.98
C PHE A 229 0.15 -2.57 -7.77
N GLY A 230 0.06 -1.95 -6.58
CA GLY A 230 0.86 -0.79 -6.21
C GLY A 230 2.37 -1.00 -6.33
N HIS A 231 2.87 -2.24 -6.21
CA HIS A 231 4.30 -2.54 -6.38
C HIS A 231 4.80 -2.23 -7.80
N SER A 232 3.94 -2.32 -8.83
CA SER A 232 4.32 -1.92 -10.19
C SER A 232 4.33 -0.40 -10.41
N GLN A 233 3.87 0.37 -9.42
CA GLN A 233 3.86 1.84 -9.42
C GLN A 233 5.03 2.44 -8.64
N VAL A 234 5.79 1.60 -7.94
CA VAL A 234 7.00 2.00 -7.22
C VAL A 234 8.06 2.43 -8.23
N ARG A 235 8.61 3.62 -8.04
CA ARG A 235 9.61 4.18 -8.94
C ARG A 235 10.99 3.82 -8.39
N LYS A 236 11.88 3.26 -9.24
CA LYS A 236 13.28 2.94 -8.87
C LYS A 236 14.05 4.16 -8.38
N ASN A 237 13.73 5.34 -8.93
CA ASN A 237 14.21 6.63 -8.48
C ASN A 237 12.99 7.55 -8.42
N LEU A 238 12.72 8.25 -7.31
CA LEU A 238 12.00 9.52 -7.44
C LEU A 238 13.00 10.48 -8.06
N PRO A 239 12.86 10.88 -9.34
CA PRO A 239 13.90 11.65 -9.97
C PRO A 239 13.89 13.02 -9.31
N ARG A 240 14.99 13.37 -8.65
CA ARG A 240 15.40 14.75 -8.39
C ARG A 240 15.15 15.66 -9.60
N LYS A 241 15.36 15.10 -10.81
CA LYS A 241 15.07 15.73 -12.11
C LYS A 241 13.60 16.11 -12.32
N MET A 242 12.64 15.38 -11.76
CA MET A 242 11.21 15.75 -11.78
C MET A 242 10.90 16.93 -10.85
N ALA A 243 11.76 17.21 -9.86
CA ALA A 243 11.74 18.42 -9.03
C ALA A 243 12.72 19.51 -9.55
N GLY A 244 13.30 19.33 -10.75
CA GLY A 244 14.30 20.25 -11.32
C GLY A 244 15.71 20.16 -10.69
N LEU A 245 15.92 19.26 -9.73
CA LEU A 245 17.18 19.05 -9.05
C LEU A 245 18.12 18.17 -9.88
N LYS A 246 19.43 18.47 -9.86
CA LYS A 246 20.45 17.69 -10.58
C LYS A 246 20.52 16.28 -10.01
N LYS A 247 20.84 15.26 -10.82
CA LYS A 247 21.20 13.94 -10.27
C LYS A 247 22.48 14.11 -9.43
N VAL A 248 22.56 13.37 -8.35
CA VAL A 248 23.68 13.38 -7.41
C VAL A 248 24.21 11.97 -7.34
N ASP A 249 25.50 11.81 -7.61
CA ASP A 249 26.15 10.51 -7.71
C ASP A 249 27.14 10.26 -6.56
N THR A 250 27.40 11.26 -5.71
CA THR A 250 28.21 11.12 -4.49
C THR A 250 27.60 11.85 -3.29
N PHE A 251 27.95 11.43 -2.07
CA PHE A 251 27.52 12.15 -0.86
C PHE A 251 28.10 13.57 -0.76
N ASP A 252 29.25 13.84 -1.37
CA ASP A 252 29.84 15.18 -1.38
C ASP A 252 29.07 16.11 -2.34
N GLU A 253 28.58 15.58 -3.47
CA GLU A 253 27.61 16.29 -4.31
C GLU A 253 26.27 16.51 -3.58
N LEU A 254 25.81 15.56 -2.74
CA LEU A 254 24.58 15.71 -1.94
C LEU A 254 24.73 16.80 -0.87
N LYS A 255 25.90 16.88 -0.23
CA LYS A 255 26.24 17.93 0.75
C LYS A 255 26.22 19.33 0.12
N ASN A 256 26.68 19.43 -1.12
CA ASN A 256 26.71 20.68 -1.87
C ASN A 256 25.34 21.06 -2.47
N ASP A 257 24.32 20.20 -2.36
CA ASP A 257 23.07 20.34 -3.10
C ASP A 257 22.05 21.30 -2.47
N SER A 258 22.30 21.88 -1.31
CA SER A 258 21.40 22.81 -0.57
C SER A 258 20.01 22.26 -0.20
N SER A 259 19.59 21.14 -0.77
CA SER A 259 18.30 20.47 -0.53
C SER A 259 18.28 19.67 0.76
N ILE A 260 19.41 19.29 1.35
CA ILE A 260 19.53 18.54 2.61
C ILE A 260 20.58 19.24 3.49
N ASP A 261 20.39 19.25 4.81
CA ASP A 261 21.38 19.81 5.75
C ASP A 261 22.63 18.93 5.87
N ASP A 262 23.81 19.56 6.02
CA ASP A 262 25.09 18.87 6.21
C ASP A 262 25.05 17.82 7.33
N ALA A 263 24.36 18.13 8.43
CA ALA A 263 24.18 17.20 9.55
C ALA A 263 23.44 15.91 9.16
N ASN A 264 22.47 16.03 8.24
CA ASN A 264 21.70 14.89 7.73
C ASN A 264 22.53 14.08 6.71
N VAL A 265 23.37 14.74 5.91
CA VAL A 265 24.29 14.04 4.98
C VAL A 265 25.33 13.23 5.74
N GLU A 266 25.90 13.76 6.83
CA GLU A 266 26.82 13.01 7.70
C GLU A 266 26.15 11.85 8.44
N ALA A 267 24.84 11.93 8.69
CA ALA A 267 24.06 10.80 9.22
C ALA A 267 23.84 9.71 8.15
N LEU A 268 23.53 10.11 6.91
CA LEU A 268 23.34 9.19 5.79
C LEU A 268 24.63 8.42 5.43
N LYS A 269 25.80 9.08 5.43
CA LYS A 269 27.12 8.44 5.20
C LYS A 269 27.43 7.30 6.19
N LYS A 270 26.81 7.29 7.38
CA LYS A 270 27.03 6.23 8.38
C LYS A 270 26.18 5.00 8.14
N VAL A 271 25.11 5.15 7.37
CA VAL A 271 24.07 4.12 7.18
C VAL A 271 24.13 3.52 5.78
N TYR A 272 24.44 4.34 4.77
CA TYR A 272 24.45 3.93 3.36
C TYR A 272 25.87 3.93 2.79
N ALA A 273 26.20 2.88 2.04
CA ALA A 273 27.51 2.74 1.39
C ALA A 273 27.62 3.65 0.15
N ASP A 274 26.52 3.84 -0.58
CA ASP A 274 26.42 4.71 -1.74
C ASP A 274 25.24 5.69 -1.62
N VAL A 275 25.32 6.85 -2.28
CA VAL A 275 24.24 7.86 -2.28
C VAL A 275 23.00 7.35 -3.02
N ASN A 276 23.18 6.42 -3.97
CA ASN A 276 22.10 5.78 -4.70
C ASN A 276 21.37 4.72 -3.87
N ASP A 277 21.95 4.29 -2.73
CA ASP A 277 21.35 3.31 -1.83
C ASP A 277 20.46 3.96 -0.76
N ILE A 278 20.43 5.29 -0.68
CA ILE A 278 19.61 6.01 0.31
C ILE A 278 18.15 5.67 0.09
N ASP A 279 17.54 5.04 1.10
CA ASP A 279 16.12 4.73 1.07
C ASP A 279 15.30 5.99 0.84
N LEU A 280 14.36 5.87 -0.08
CA LEU A 280 13.58 6.99 -0.58
C LEU A 280 12.85 7.76 0.52
N TYR A 281 12.24 7.04 1.45
CA TYR A 281 11.53 7.64 2.58
C TYR A 281 12.49 8.45 3.48
N THR A 282 13.69 7.91 3.71
CA THR A 282 14.76 8.56 4.47
C THR A 282 15.28 9.80 3.74
N GLY A 283 15.45 9.73 2.42
CA GLY A 283 15.87 10.87 1.59
C GLY A 283 14.88 12.04 1.65
N ILE A 284 13.58 11.79 1.44
CA ILE A 284 12.53 12.82 1.40
C ILE A 284 12.38 13.55 2.75
N MET A 285 12.42 12.82 3.85
CA MET A 285 12.19 13.41 5.19
C MET A 285 13.33 14.31 5.67
N LEU A 286 14.50 14.22 5.04
CA LEU A 286 15.69 14.99 5.39
C LEU A 286 15.90 16.20 4.46
N GLU A 287 15.01 16.40 3.47
CA GLU A 287 15.04 17.54 2.56
C GLU A 287 14.45 18.83 3.17
N LYS A 288 15.02 19.97 2.78
CA LYS A 288 14.54 21.32 3.10
C LYS A 288 13.32 21.63 2.24
N ALA A 289 12.25 22.08 2.88
CA ALA A 289 11.01 22.42 2.18
C ALA A 289 11.17 23.69 1.30
N ASN A 290 10.69 23.62 0.05
CA ASN A 290 10.66 24.75 -0.88
C ASN A 290 9.26 25.39 -1.02
N GLU A 291 9.24 26.69 -1.33
CA GLU A 291 8.02 27.46 -1.59
C GLU A 291 7.52 27.29 -3.03
N GLY A 292 6.32 26.70 -3.17
CA GLY A 292 5.39 26.78 -4.31
C GLY A 292 5.90 26.43 -5.72
N GLY A 293 5.38 25.37 -6.36
CA GLY A 293 5.70 25.09 -7.77
C GLY A 293 4.90 23.95 -8.41
N SER A 294 4.78 24.00 -9.75
CA SER A 294 3.82 23.31 -10.67
C SER A 294 4.54 22.64 -11.89
N VAL A 295 3.81 22.05 -12.87
CA VAL A 295 4.00 22.10 -14.38
C VAL A 295 4.39 20.84 -15.27
N ARG A 296 3.53 20.52 -16.30
CA ARG A 296 3.62 20.05 -17.76
C ARG A 296 4.74 19.11 -18.34
N SER A 297 4.67 18.34 -19.47
CA SER A 297 3.70 18.01 -20.58
C SER A 297 4.28 17.06 -21.71
N HIS A 298 3.38 16.34 -22.45
CA HIS A 298 3.39 15.81 -23.87
C HIS A 298 4.18 14.56 -24.33
N HIS A 299 3.55 13.69 -25.17
CA HIS A 299 4.00 13.38 -26.56
C HIS A 299 3.01 12.56 -27.45
N ASN A 300 3.15 12.78 -28.77
CA ASN A 300 2.41 12.23 -29.92
C ASN A 300 2.90 10.85 -30.39
N ASN A 301 2.05 10.23 -31.23
CA ASN A 301 2.30 9.12 -32.18
C ASN A 301 2.35 7.69 -31.64
N ILE A 302 1.26 6.94 -31.86
CA ILE A 302 1.25 5.60 -32.49
C ILE A 302 -0.12 5.45 -33.18
N CYS A 303 -0.11 5.62 -34.51
CA CYS A 303 -1.12 5.08 -35.41
C CYS A 303 -0.68 3.67 -35.82
N TYR A 304 -1.62 2.84 -36.27
CA TYR A 304 -1.49 1.46 -36.77
C TYR A 304 -1.76 0.33 -35.78
N LEU A 305 -2.99 0.29 -35.23
CA LEU A 305 -3.80 -0.93 -35.15
C LEU A 305 -5.28 -0.51 -35.18
N LYS A 306 -5.76 -0.08 -36.36
CA LYS A 306 -7.19 0.04 -36.65
C LYS A 306 -7.67 -1.30 -37.20
N TRP A 307 -8.91 -1.67 -36.85
CA TRP A 307 -9.71 -2.77 -37.39
C TRP A 307 -9.67 -4.09 -36.62
N TYR A 308 -10.16 -4.10 -35.37
CA TYR A 308 -11.28 -4.94 -34.95
C TYR A 308 -11.95 -4.24 -33.74
N ASN A 309 -13.26 -4.06 -33.81
CA ASN A 309 -14.07 -3.37 -32.80
C ASN A 309 -14.01 -4.08 -31.43
N ILE A 310 -13.24 -3.54 -30.48
CA ILE A 310 -13.54 -3.61 -29.04
C ILE A 310 -13.12 -2.27 -28.42
N TYR A 311 -14.11 -1.60 -27.85
CA TYR A 311 -14.06 -0.46 -26.94
C TYR A 311 -12.67 -0.01 -26.45
N PHE A 312 -12.31 1.20 -26.90
CA PHE A 312 -11.67 2.27 -26.11
C PHE A 312 -10.98 1.77 -24.82
N ILE A 313 -9.68 1.48 -24.91
CA ILE A 313 -8.81 1.27 -23.75
C ILE A 313 -8.69 2.64 -23.06
N ILE A 314 -9.65 2.95 -22.19
CA ILE A 314 -9.44 3.90 -21.11
C ILE A 314 -8.42 3.22 -20.22
N SER A 315 -7.27 3.87 -20.01
CA SER A 315 -6.14 3.38 -19.22
C SER A 315 -6.60 2.83 -17.86
N PHE A 316 -6.74 1.50 -17.75
CA PHE A 316 -6.90 0.86 -16.45
C PHE A 316 -5.50 0.51 -15.95
N GLN A 317 -5.12 1.04 -14.79
CA GLN A 317 -3.85 0.71 -14.11
C GLN A 317 -3.78 -0.76 -13.66
N ILE A 318 -4.91 -1.48 -13.74
CA ILE A 318 -5.06 -2.88 -13.35
C ILE A 318 -5.91 -3.64 -14.39
N GLY A 319 -5.58 -4.90 -14.64
CA GLY A 319 -6.34 -5.77 -15.56
C GLY A 319 -7.76 -6.07 -15.06
N ARG A 320 -8.63 -6.55 -15.95
CA ARG A 320 -10.07 -6.81 -15.67
C ARG A 320 -10.30 -7.67 -14.43
N THR A 321 -9.56 -8.77 -14.26
CA THR A 321 -9.69 -9.68 -13.12
C THR A 321 -9.30 -9.02 -11.81
N GLY A 322 -8.15 -8.34 -11.77
CA GLY A 322 -7.71 -7.61 -10.58
C GLY A 322 -8.67 -6.48 -10.20
N GLY A 323 -9.15 -5.72 -11.19
CA GLY A 323 -10.16 -4.69 -10.98
C GLY A 323 -11.47 -5.24 -10.41
N PHE A 324 -11.93 -6.41 -10.86
CA PHE A 324 -13.11 -7.06 -10.31
C PHE A 324 -12.92 -7.47 -8.84
N ILE A 325 -11.81 -8.14 -8.52
CA ILE A 325 -11.49 -8.58 -7.14
C ILE A 325 -11.43 -7.38 -6.20
N ILE A 326 -10.75 -6.30 -6.61
CA ILE A 326 -10.69 -5.06 -5.82
C ILE A 326 -12.11 -4.48 -5.66
N ALA A 327 -12.88 -4.35 -6.74
CA ALA A 327 -14.21 -3.76 -6.67
C ALA A 327 -15.18 -4.57 -5.79
N GLU A 328 -15.12 -5.88 -5.87
CA GLU A 328 -15.88 -6.80 -5.02
C GLU A 328 -15.52 -6.63 -3.55
N GLN A 329 -14.23 -6.66 -3.21
CA GLN A 329 -13.77 -6.51 -1.84
C GLN A 329 -14.20 -5.16 -1.25
N PHE A 330 -13.99 -4.04 -1.95
CA PHE A 330 -14.43 -2.72 -1.46
C PHE A 330 -15.96 -2.62 -1.40
N SER A 331 -16.71 -3.34 -2.23
CA SER A 331 -18.17 -3.40 -2.10
C SER A 331 -18.59 -4.13 -0.82
N ALA A 332 -17.90 -5.24 -0.50
CA ALA A 332 -18.11 -6.00 0.72
C ALA A 332 -17.76 -5.16 1.96
N LEU A 333 -16.60 -4.49 1.96
CA LEU A 333 -16.20 -3.58 3.05
C LEU A 333 -17.22 -2.46 3.28
N LYS A 334 -17.75 -1.85 2.21
CA LYS A 334 -18.79 -0.81 2.31
C LYS A 334 -20.13 -1.32 2.86
N ARG A 335 -20.54 -2.53 2.46
CA ARG A 335 -21.89 -3.06 2.73
C ARG A 335 -21.96 -3.93 3.99
N GLY A 336 -20.85 -4.56 4.38
CA GLY A 336 -20.72 -5.35 5.60
C GLY A 336 -20.23 -4.53 6.80
N ASP A 337 -19.74 -3.30 6.61
CA ASP A 337 -19.34 -2.43 7.71
C ASP A 337 -20.54 -1.69 8.31
N ARG A 338 -20.89 -2.08 9.54
CA ARG A 338 -21.95 -1.44 10.34
C ARG A 338 -21.66 0.03 10.63
N PHE A 339 -20.38 0.40 10.69
CA PHE A 339 -19.88 1.74 11.02
C PHE A 339 -19.39 2.52 9.80
N PHE A 340 -19.63 2.02 8.57
CA PHE A 340 -19.32 2.77 7.35
C PHE A 340 -19.94 4.17 7.44
N TYR A 341 -19.18 5.21 7.12
CA TYR A 341 -19.51 6.58 7.50
C TYR A 341 -20.89 7.04 7.00
N GLU A 342 -21.37 6.56 5.85
CA GLU A 342 -22.70 6.89 5.32
C GLU A 342 -23.85 6.09 5.96
N ASN A 343 -23.57 5.07 6.78
CA ASN A 343 -24.58 4.23 7.40
C ASN A 343 -25.19 4.89 8.65
N MET A 344 -26.50 4.67 8.83
CA MET A 344 -27.20 4.96 10.08
C MET A 344 -27.88 3.68 10.58
N VAL A 345 -27.11 2.87 11.31
CA VAL A 345 -27.60 1.59 11.85
C VAL A 345 -28.11 1.80 13.28
N ARG A 346 -29.24 1.17 13.62
CA ARG A 346 -29.80 1.21 14.98
C ARG A 346 -28.74 0.80 16.01
N ARG A 347 -28.65 1.54 17.13
CA ARG A 347 -27.66 1.36 18.21
C ARG A 347 -26.21 1.65 17.81
N THR A 348 -25.99 2.40 16.73
CA THR A 348 -24.69 3.02 16.43
C THR A 348 -24.81 4.53 16.60
N ARG A 349 -23.69 5.22 16.87
CA ARG A 349 -23.67 6.69 16.90
C ARG A 349 -23.97 7.29 15.52
N GLY A 350 -23.57 6.60 14.44
CA GLY A 350 -23.64 7.07 13.05
C GLY A 350 -22.98 8.43 12.87
N LEU A 351 -23.11 9.05 11.70
CA LEU A 351 -22.93 10.48 11.51
C LEU A 351 -24.30 11.15 11.39
N LEU A 352 -24.47 12.36 11.93
CA LEU A 352 -25.65 13.18 11.69
C LEU A 352 -25.64 13.74 10.26
N HIS A 353 -26.77 14.29 9.81
CA HIS A 353 -26.89 14.82 8.46
C HIS A 353 -25.87 15.95 8.18
N ASP A 354 -25.69 16.86 9.13
CA ASP A 354 -24.73 17.96 9.00
C ASP A 354 -23.28 17.47 9.10
N GLU A 355 -23.00 16.47 9.94
CA GLU A 355 -21.68 15.82 10.00
C GLU A 355 -21.36 15.15 8.65
N LEU A 356 -22.30 14.41 8.05
CA LEU A 356 -22.15 13.82 6.72
C LEU A 356 -21.92 14.88 5.63
N LYS A 357 -22.65 16.00 5.70
CA LYS A 357 -22.49 17.10 4.76
C LYS A 357 -21.09 17.70 4.86
N ALA A 358 -20.55 17.85 6.08
CA ALA A 358 -19.19 18.31 6.31
C ALA A 358 -18.15 17.31 5.77
N ILE A 359 -18.29 16.02 6.06
CA ILE A 359 -17.38 14.96 5.56
C ILE A 359 -17.37 14.93 4.03
N ARG A 360 -18.51 15.05 3.36
CA ARG A 360 -18.58 15.06 1.88
C ARG A 360 -17.93 16.28 1.22
N GLN A 361 -17.61 17.31 2.01
CA GLN A 361 -16.91 18.51 1.54
C GLN A 361 -15.41 18.46 1.83
N THR A 362 -14.92 17.48 2.57
CA THR A 362 -13.48 17.33 2.78
C THR A 362 -12.83 16.80 1.51
N THR A 363 -11.56 17.16 1.32
CA THR A 363 -10.67 16.54 0.33
C THR A 363 -9.41 16.09 1.04
N LEU A 364 -8.76 15.04 0.55
CA LEU A 364 -7.51 14.58 1.15
C LEU A 364 -6.43 15.67 1.07
N SER A 365 -6.47 16.48 0.01
CA SER A 365 -5.64 17.68 -0.12
C SER A 365 -5.85 18.69 1.01
N LYS A 366 -7.10 18.93 1.43
CA LYS A 366 -7.42 19.81 2.55
C LYS A 366 -6.85 19.27 3.87
N VAL A 367 -7.01 17.97 4.11
CA VAL A 367 -6.46 17.31 5.31
C VAL A 367 -4.94 17.51 5.39
N ILE A 368 -4.23 17.30 4.29
CA ILE A 368 -2.77 17.51 4.25
C ILE A 368 -2.41 18.98 4.50
N CYS A 369 -3.10 19.93 3.87
CA CYS A 369 -2.84 21.36 4.07
C CYS A 369 -3.09 21.82 5.51
N GLU A 370 -4.14 21.33 6.17
CA GLU A 370 -4.45 21.71 7.55
C GLU A 370 -3.43 21.15 8.57
N ASN A 371 -2.70 20.09 8.19
CA ASN A 371 -1.79 19.38 9.08
C ASN A 371 -0.31 19.49 8.67
N SER A 372 0.01 20.19 7.58
CA SER A 372 1.37 20.42 7.11
C SER A 372 1.73 21.91 7.13
N LYS A 373 2.75 22.26 7.91
CA LYS A 373 3.27 23.65 7.94
C LYS A 373 4.03 24.02 6.67
N GLN A 374 4.54 23.03 5.94
CA GLN A 374 5.38 23.23 4.76
C GLN A 374 4.57 23.26 3.45
N THR A 375 3.35 22.71 3.45
CA THR A 375 2.53 22.59 2.23
C THR A 375 1.64 23.81 2.03
N LYS A 376 2.19 24.85 1.39
CA LYS A 376 1.45 26.09 1.08
C LYS A 376 0.58 26.00 -0.18
N ILE A 377 0.94 25.12 -1.12
CA ILE A 377 0.22 24.92 -2.38
C ILE A 377 0.00 23.42 -2.58
N ILE A 378 -1.25 23.03 -2.81
CA ILE A 378 -1.63 21.65 -3.06
C ILE A 378 -2.69 21.58 -4.15
N GLY A 379 -2.63 20.54 -4.99
CA GLY A 379 -3.66 20.28 -5.99
C GLY A 379 -5.00 19.93 -5.32
N LYS A 380 -6.12 20.34 -5.92
CA LYS A 380 -7.46 20.03 -5.40
C LYS A 380 -7.69 18.52 -5.27
N ASN A 381 -7.33 17.75 -6.30
CA ASN A 381 -7.22 16.30 -6.22
C ASN A 381 -5.75 15.97 -5.96
N ILE A 382 -5.47 15.38 -4.80
CA ILE A 382 -4.09 15.12 -4.37
C ILE A 382 -3.39 14.04 -5.19
N PHE A 383 -4.13 13.23 -5.94
CA PHE A 383 -3.56 12.12 -6.72
C PHE A 383 -3.31 12.49 -8.17
N SER A 384 -3.82 13.63 -8.65
CA SER A 384 -3.58 14.08 -10.03
C SER A 384 -2.29 14.91 -10.12
N VAL A 385 -1.68 14.88 -11.31
CA VAL A 385 -0.56 15.77 -11.69
C VAL A 385 -1.10 17.04 -12.32
#